data_AF-A0A182ANT4-F1
#
_entry.id   AF-A0A182ANT4-F1
#
_cell.length_a   1.000
_cell.length_b   1.000
_cell.length_c   1.000
_cell.angle_alpha   90.00
_cell.angle_beta   90.00
_cell.angle_gamma   90.00
#
_symmetry.space_group_name_H-M   'P 1'
#
loop_
_entity.id
_entity.type
_entity.pdbx_description
1 polymer ?
#
loop_
_entity_poly.entity_id
_entity_poly.type
_entity_poly.pdbx_seq_one_letter_code
_entity_poly.pdbx_strand_id
1 'polypeptide(L)'
;MVPERRRYPRMREVVFRLEAERPGHLEAKAETLPIRITAPTLEELQHEAREALIEHLGPAHCTVRVRVRRDPRAAVSSIRSLGRHAALCR
;
A
#
# COMPACT_ATOMS: atom_id res chain seq x y z
N MET A 1 39.94 16.04 -1.49
CA MET A 1 39.32 14.73 -1.15
C MET A 1 38.10 15.03 -0.29
N VAL A 2 36.91 15.09 -0.90
CA VAL A 2 35.66 15.43 -0.20
C VAL A 2 35.04 14.12 0.27
N PRO A 3 34.70 13.94 1.56
CA PRO A 3 34.10 12.70 2.00
C PRO A 3 32.70 12.59 1.39
N GLU A 4 32.47 11.50 0.66
CA GLU A 4 31.18 11.12 0.11
C GLU A 4 30.13 11.23 1.21
N ARG A 5 29.19 12.16 1.01
CA ARG A 5 28.00 12.25 1.83
C ARG A 5 27.32 10.89 1.76
N ARG A 6 27.44 10.09 2.83
CA ARG A 6 26.54 8.96 3.09
C ARG A 6 25.14 9.55 3.14
N ARG A 7 24.47 9.59 1.98
CA ARG A 7 23.03 9.73 1.91
C ARG A 7 22.50 8.56 2.71
N TYR A 8 22.03 8.81 3.92
CA TYR A 8 21.11 7.90 4.59
C TYR A 8 20.08 7.48 3.54
N PRO A 9 19.81 6.18 3.32
CA PRO A 9 18.72 5.80 2.45
C PRO A 9 17.49 6.46 3.06
N ARG A 10 17.01 7.52 2.42
CA ARG A 10 15.73 8.11 2.79
C ARG A 10 14.74 6.96 2.77
N MET A 11 13.94 6.87 3.82
CA MET A 11 12.90 5.86 3.95
C MET A 11 12.17 5.74 2.61
N ARG A 12 12.25 4.56 1.98
CA ARG A 12 11.78 4.34 0.61
C ARG A 12 10.29 4.05 0.66
N GLU A 13 9.48 4.70 -0.16
CA GLU A 13 8.06 4.36 -0.23
C GLU A 13 7.84 3.28 -1.29
N VAL A 14 7.18 2.19 -0.91
CA VAL A 14 6.63 1.20 -1.85
C VAL A 14 5.14 1.41 -1.91
N VAL A 15 4.68 1.82 -3.09
CA VAL A 15 3.27 2.07 -3.34
C VAL A 15 2.64 0.83 -3.94
N PHE A 16 1.57 0.34 -3.33
CA PHE A 16 0.71 -0.70 -3.87
C PHE A 16 -0.52 -0.06 -4.49
N ARG A 17 -0.70 -0.22 -5.80
CA ARG A 17 -1.92 0.22 -6.50
C ARG A 17 -2.94 -0.90 -6.48
N LEU A 18 -4.18 -0.59 -6.13
CA LEU A 18 -5.27 -1.55 -6.29
C LEU A 18 -5.57 -1.72 -7.79
N GLU A 19 -5.46 -2.95 -8.28
CA GLU A 19 -5.82 -3.34 -9.65
C GLU A 19 -7.28 -3.83 -9.70
N ALA A 20 -7.78 -4.45 -8.62
CA ALA A 20 -9.18 -4.85 -8.50
C ALA A 20 -9.74 -4.58 -7.09
N GLU A 21 -11.00 -4.11 -7.02
CA GLU A 21 -11.73 -3.90 -5.78
C GLU A 21 -13.16 -4.43 -5.92
N ARG A 22 -13.43 -5.56 -5.24
CA ARG A 22 -14.74 -6.21 -5.16
C ARG A 22 -15.07 -6.50 -3.68
N PRO A 23 -16.34 -6.63 -3.30
CA PRO A 23 -16.70 -7.01 -1.94
C PRO A 23 -16.01 -8.32 -1.54
N GLY A 24 -15.20 -8.29 -0.48
CA GLY A 24 -14.43 -9.45 -0.02
C GLY A 24 -13.25 -9.85 -0.90
N HIS A 25 -12.84 -9.02 -1.87
CA HIS A 25 -11.66 -9.29 -2.69
C HIS A 25 -11.02 -7.99 -3.20
N LEU A 26 -9.82 -7.70 -2.70
CA LEU A 26 -8.95 -6.63 -3.13
C LEU A 26 -7.70 -7.25 -3.74
N GLU A 27 -7.25 -6.72 -4.87
CA GLU A 27 -5.98 -7.08 -5.50
C GLU A 27 -5.14 -5.83 -5.64
N ALA A 28 -3.88 -5.89 -5.22
CA ALA A 28 -2.96 -4.78 -5.36
C ALA A 28 -1.58 -5.23 -5.85
N LYS A 29 -0.94 -4.35 -6.61
CA LYS A 29 0.38 -4.54 -7.19
C LYS A 29 1.33 -3.42 -6.79
N ALA A 30 2.54 -3.79 -6.40
CA ALA A 30 3.58 -2.80 -6.12
C ALA A 30 4.02 -2.10 -7.41
N GLU A 31 4.18 -0.77 -7.37
CA GLU A 31 4.59 0.00 -8.55
C GLU A 31 6.05 -0.25 -8.95
N THR A 32 6.91 -0.45 -7.96
CA THR A 32 8.37 -0.50 -8.12
C THR A 32 8.94 -1.91 -7.95
N LEU A 33 8.11 -2.89 -7.58
CA LEU A 33 8.52 -4.26 -7.32
C LEU A 33 7.55 -5.22 -8.03
N PRO A 34 8.01 -6.40 -8.46
CA PRO A 34 7.15 -7.41 -9.08
C PRO A 34 6.32 -8.18 -8.04
N ILE A 35 5.72 -7.46 -7.08
CA ILE A 35 4.93 -8.03 -5.98
C ILE A 35 3.45 -7.79 -6.27
N ARG A 36 2.64 -8.84 -6.14
CA ARG A 36 1.18 -8.79 -6.15
C ARG A 36 0.65 -9.45 -4.90
N ILE A 37 -0.40 -8.86 -4.35
CA ILE A 37 -1.06 -9.31 -3.12
C ILE A 37 -2.57 -9.25 -3.31
N THR A 38 -3.27 -10.15 -2.63
CA THR A 38 -4.73 -10.20 -2.63
C THR A 38 -5.23 -10.38 -1.21
N ALA A 39 -6.30 -9.69 -0.84
CA ALA A 39 -6.89 -9.80 0.49
C ALA A 39 -8.37 -9.40 0.48
N PRO A 40 -9.20 -9.89 1.41
CA PRO A 40 -10.62 -9.53 1.46
C PRO A 40 -10.88 -8.12 2.01
N THR A 41 -9.93 -7.56 2.78
CA THR A 41 -10.04 -6.24 3.42
C THR A 41 -8.75 -5.43 3.27
N LEU A 42 -8.82 -4.10 3.48
CA LEU A 42 -7.64 -3.23 3.42
C LEU A 42 -6.64 -3.49 4.55
N GLU A 43 -7.11 -3.99 5.70
CA GLU A 43 -6.25 -4.34 6.83
C GLU A 43 -5.43 -5.59 6.49
N GLU A 44 -6.10 -6.64 6.00
CA GLU A 44 -5.44 -7.84 5.51
C GLU A 44 -4.53 -7.52 4.31
N LEU A 45 -4.93 -6.62 3.41
CA LEU A 45 -4.07 -6.20 2.29
C LEU A 45 -2.79 -5.51 2.78
N GLN A 46 -2.84 -4.76 3.88
CA GLN A 46 -1.65 -4.16 4.49
C GLN A 46 -0.76 -5.20 5.18
N HIS A 47 -1.38 -6.22 5.78
CA HIS A 47 -0.67 -7.36 6.33
C HIS A 47 0.08 -8.11 5.22
N GLU A 48 -0.62 -8.51 4.16
CA GLU A 48 -0.03 -9.18 2.99
C GLU A 48 1.08 -8.34 2.33
N ALA A 49 0.89 -7.01 2.23
CA ALA A 49 1.93 -6.12 1.71
C ALA A 49 3.21 -6.17 2.56
N ARG A 50 3.08 -6.28 3.88
CA ARG A 50 4.21 -6.36 4.80
C ARG A 50 4.92 -7.70 4.66
N GLU A 51 4.17 -8.81 4.70
CA GLU A 51 4.73 -10.15 4.57
C GLU A 51 5.46 -10.31 3.23
N ALA A 52 4.82 -9.91 2.12
CA ALA A 52 5.45 -9.96 0.80
C ALA A 52 6.72 -9.08 0.70
N LEU A 53 6.78 -7.95 1.41
CA LEU A 53 7.99 -7.12 1.48
C LEU A 53 9.08 -7.75 2.34
N ILE A 54 8.72 -8.43 3.43
CA ILE A 54 9.66 -9.18 4.25
C ILE A 54 10.26 -10.33 3.42
N GLU A 55 9.44 -11.08 2.69
CA GLU A 55 9.92 -12.15 1.81
C GLU A 55 10.84 -11.61 0.70
N HIS A 56 10.48 -10.48 0.09
CA HIS A 56 11.22 -9.94 -1.05
C HIS A 56 12.50 -9.18 -0.67
N LEU A 57 12.47 -8.41 0.42
CA LEU A 57 13.59 -7.53 0.84
C LEU A 57 14.34 -8.07 2.07
N GLY A 58 13.81 -9.07 2.76
CA GLY A 58 14.37 -9.60 3.99
C GLY A 58 14.51 -8.51 5.07
N PRO A 59 15.63 -8.48 5.81
CA PRO A 59 15.86 -7.47 6.86
C PRO A 59 15.80 -6.01 6.38
N ALA A 60 15.96 -5.75 5.07
CA ALA A 60 15.92 -4.41 4.51
C ALA A 60 14.50 -3.81 4.42
N HIS A 61 13.44 -4.60 4.66
CA HIS A 61 12.05 -4.11 4.66
C HIS A 61 11.82 -2.96 5.67
N CYS A 62 12.62 -2.86 6.75
CA CYS A 62 12.53 -1.77 7.73
C CYS A 62 12.87 -0.39 7.12
N THR A 63 13.52 -0.36 5.97
CA THR A 63 13.84 0.88 5.24
C THR A 63 12.69 1.37 4.37
N VAL A 64 11.58 0.61 4.30
CA VAL A 64 10.45 0.92 3.42
C VAL A 64 9.16 1.28 4.15
N ARG A 65 8.36 2.18 3.56
CA ARG A 65 6.97 2.46 3.98
C ARG A 65 6.01 1.89 2.94
N VAL A 66 4.98 1.18 3.40
CA VAL A 66 3.88 0.73 2.57
C VAL A 66 2.86 1.85 2.41
N ARG A 67 2.46 2.13 1.18
CA ARG A 67 1.33 3.02 0.89
C ARG A 67 0.40 2.36 -0.10
N VAL A 68 -0.86 2.19 0.28
CA VAL A 68 -1.88 1.64 -0.62
C VAL A 68 -2.59 2.80 -1.31
N ARG A 69 -2.68 2.76 -2.64
CA ARG A 69 -3.42 3.74 -3.44
C ARG A 69 -4.52 3.05 -4.21
N ARG A 70 -5.75 3.54 -4.02
CA ARG A 70 -6.86 3.26 -4.92
C ARG A 70 -6.68 4.07 -6.18
N ASP A 71 -6.75 3.43 -7.34
CA ASP A 71 -6.80 4.17 -8.59
C ASP A 71 -8.19 4.82 -8.71
N PRO A 72 -8.30 6.15 -8.92
CA PRO A 72 -9.59 6.79 -9.09
C PRO A 72 -10.36 6.26 -10.30
N ARG A 73 -9.70 5.62 -11.30
CA ARG A 73 -10.39 4.91 -12.39
C ARG A 73 -10.95 3.54 -11.98
N ALA A 74 -10.33 2.86 -11.00
CA ALA A 74 -10.84 1.60 -10.46
C ALA A 74 -12.03 1.82 -9.51
N ALA A 75 -12.13 3.01 -8.92
CA ALA A 75 -13.23 3.42 -8.04
C ALA A 75 -14.59 3.60 -8.76
N VAL A 76 -14.66 3.42 -10.08
CA VAL A 76 -15.89 3.70 -10.85
C VAL A 76 -16.91 2.56 -10.79
N SER A 77 -16.61 1.41 -10.16
CA SER A 77 -17.60 0.31 -10.09
C SER A 77 -18.07 -0.09 -8.69
N SER A 78 -17.54 0.48 -7.61
CA SER A 78 -17.91 0.02 -6.26
C SER A 78 -17.92 1.16 -5.24
N ILE A 79 -19.11 1.72 -5.03
CA ILE A 79 -19.62 2.13 -3.71
C ILE A 79 -19.00 3.41 -3.11
N ARG A 80 -19.88 4.43 -3.07
CA ARG A 80 -19.96 5.53 -2.10
C ARG A 80 -18.73 5.68 -1.20
N SER A 81 -17.94 6.70 -1.51
CA SER A 81 -17.21 7.49 -0.53
C SER A 81 -18.03 7.53 0.77
N LEU A 82 -17.59 6.82 1.81
CA LEU A 82 -18.07 7.03 3.17
C LEU A 82 -17.62 8.43 3.55
N GLY A 83 -18.46 9.39 3.16
CA GLY A 83 -18.38 10.76 3.61
C GLY A 83 -18.36 10.73 5.12
N ARG A 84 -17.36 11.41 5.67
CA ARG A 84 -17.41 12.12 6.95
C ARG A 84 -18.60 11.70 7.80
N HIS A 85 -18.37 10.77 8.73
CA HIS A 85 -19.20 10.69 9.93
C HIS A 85 -19.00 12.02 10.69
N ALA A 86 -19.75 13.04 10.29
CA ALA A 86 -20.05 14.17 11.16
C ALA A 86 -21.03 13.62 12.19
N ALA A 87 -20.48 13.15 13.31
CA ALA A 87 -21.26 12.84 14.49
C ALA A 87 -21.91 14.15 14.99
N LEU A 88 -23.16 14.36 14.61
CA LEU A 88 -24.05 15.32 15.25
C LEU A 88 -24.85 14.52 16.29
N CYS A 89 -24.32 14.41 17.51
CA CYS A 89 -25.12 13.97 18.65
C CYS A 89 -25.89 15.19 19.17
N ARG A 90 -27.21 15.02 19.25
CA ARG A 90 -28.20 15.99 19.68
C ARG A 90 -28.28 16.06 21.21
#